data_AF-U1MYU2-F1
#
_entry.id   AF-U1MYU2-F1
#
_cell.length_a   1.000
_cell.length_b   1.000
_cell.length_c   1.000
_cell.angle_alpha   90.00
_cell.angle_beta   90.00
_cell.angle_gamma   90.00
#
_symmetry.space_group_name_H-M   'P 1'
#
loop_
_entity.id
_entity.type
_entity.pdbx_description
1 polymer ?
#
loop_
_entity_poly.entity_id
_entity_poly.type
_entity_poly.pdbx_seq_one_letter_code
_entity_poly.pdbx_strand_id
1 'polypeptide(L)'
;MRDRSRRKFLALLSATGIAGAFGVGSASAVDSARPEGIETFAASGKQIRRTKIHPEQVEVTQTVVSQDLDSRYGKKRVRFRDVAERAEPATDSLPQEDVRVQQGSWTGYYATEEDWQRLYDEGQRDAPVSGTEPAPSYATYEYKKDTDGGFAIAAPMNVLSKESIGPIRNVAIDHHYTNYVAQFDRYAFNTDETEFQTQHCSIAESPLRVFGGAHARLWEFGGWTSISAHVDSDVLAHSAISFLDAERDLESVFDDADGWDGVRDYKHLDNEQYLPEDAPDDHNGDATELVEI
;
A
#
# COMPACT_ATOMS: atom_id res chain seq x y z
N MET A 1 -20.49 -8.75 -37.92
CA MET A 1 -20.17 -7.60 -37.04
C MET A 1 -18.74 -7.76 -36.57
N ARG A 2 -17.82 -7.08 -37.24
CA ARG A 2 -16.42 -6.91 -36.85
C ARG A 2 -16.17 -5.40 -36.90
N ASP A 3 -15.25 -4.96 -36.05
CA ASP A 3 -14.59 -3.64 -36.07
C ASP A 3 -15.24 -2.55 -35.20
N ARG A 4 -14.58 -2.21 -34.08
CA ARG A 4 -14.59 -0.86 -33.45
C ARG A 4 -13.68 -0.62 -32.24
N SER A 5 -12.85 -1.56 -31.80
CA SER A 5 -12.00 -1.37 -30.60
C SER A 5 -10.49 -1.32 -30.84
N ARG A 6 -10.02 -1.12 -32.09
CA ARG A 6 -8.58 -1.17 -32.43
C ARG A 6 -7.91 0.14 -32.88
N ARG A 7 -8.50 1.30 -32.63
CA ARG A 7 -7.81 2.58 -32.92
C ARG A 7 -8.12 3.62 -31.85
N LYS A 8 -7.27 3.70 -30.82
CA LYS A 8 -7.09 4.91 -29.98
C LYS A 8 -5.92 4.83 -28.98
N PHE A 9 -4.79 4.19 -29.33
CA PHE A 9 -3.60 4.21 -28.44
C PHE A 9 -2.26 4.45 -29.16
N LEU A 10 -2.26 5.24 -30.23
CA LEU A 10 -1.03 5.69 -30.90
C LEU A 10 -1.21 7.13 -31.38
N ALA A 11 -1.19 8.08 -30.45
CA ALA A 11 -1.01 9.50 -30.75
C ALA A 11 -0.75 10.31 -29.46
N LEU A 12 0.43 10.20 -28.86
CA LEU A 12 1.00 11.29 -28.05
C LEU A 12 2.51 11.11 -27.82
N LEU A 13 3.29 11.07 -28.90
CA LEU A 13 4.75 11.19 -28.85
C LEU A 13 5.20 12.05 -30.03
N SER A 14 5.13 13.38 -29.90
CA SER A 14 6.02 14.34 -30.60
C SER A 14 5.71 15.80 -30.26
N ALA A 15 6.80 16.56 -30.02
CA ALA A 15 6.93 18.02 -29.89
C ALA A 15 6.35 18.65 -28.60
N THR A 16 7.10 19.41 -27.80
CA THR A 16 7.91 20.58 -28.18
C THR A 16 8.97 20.88 -27.11
N GLY A 17 10.13 21.39 -27.50
CA GLY A 17 11.17 21.87 -26.58
C GLY A 17 11.28 23.40 -26.48
N ILE A 18 12.31 23.82 -25.73
CA ILE A 18 13.08 25.10 -25.77
C ILE A 18 12.90 26.09 -24.58
N ALA A 19 13.91 26.04 -23.69
CA ALA A 19 14.81 27.11 -23.19
C ALA A 19 14.48 28.11 -22.06
N GLY A 20 15.49 28.25 -21.17
CA GLY A 20 15.93 29.47 -20.45
C GLY A 20 15.46 29.59 -18.99
N ALA A 21 16.21 30.03 -17.98
CA ALA A 21 17.59 30.54 -17.85
C ALA A 21 17.97 30.64 -16.34
N PHE A 22 19.27 30.50 -16.06
CA PHE A 22 20.12 31.02 -14.94
C PHE A 22 19.54 31.53 -13.60
N GLY A 23 20.23 31.17 -12.50
CA GLY A 23 20.28 31.96 -11.26
C GLY A 23 20.92 31.26 -10.06
N VAL A 24 22.04 31.80 -9.56
CA VAL A 24 22.92 31.27 -8.51
C VAL A 24 22.46 31.69 -7.10
N GLY A 25 22.68 30.84 -6.09
CA GLY A 25 22.60 31.24 -4.69
C GLY A 25 22.87 30.12 -3.69
N SER A 26 24.14 29.94 -3.32
CA SER A 26 24.57 29.10 -2.19
C SER A 26 24.56 29.90 -0.89
N ALA A 27 23.88 29.43 0.15
CA ALA A 27 24.32 29.54 1.55
C ALA A 27 23.37 28.75 2.47
N SER A 28 23.99 27.93 3.30
CA SER A 28 23.42 27.11 4.37
C SER A 28 22.83 27.96 5.51
N ALA A 29 21.63 27.62 5.96
CA ALA A 29 21.16 27.83 7.32
C ALA A 29 20.27 26.64 7.70
N VAL A 30 20.58 26.06 8.86
CA VAL A 30 19.83 25.00 9.52
C VAL A 30 18.57 25.65 10.08
N ASP A 31 17.52 25.71 9.27
CA ASP A 31 16.16 25.94 9.74
C ASP A 31 15.40 24.69 9.34
N SER A 32 15.30 23.73 10.26
CA SER A 32 14.41 22.59 10.12
C SER A 32 12.98 23.11 10.19
N ALA A 33 12.51 23.65 9.06
CA ALA A 33 11.10 23.80 8.77
C ALA A 33 10.46 22.42 8.98
N ARG A 34 9.59 22.36 9.99
CA ARG A 34 8.81 21.17 10.34
C ARG A 34 7.98 20.74 9.13
N PRO A 35 7.74 19.44 8.92
CA PRO A 35 6.75 19.01 7.94
C PRO A 35 5.37 19.53 8.38
N GLU A 36 4.78 20.45 7.62
CA GLU A 36 3.33 20.65 7.64
C GLU A 36 2.73 19.52 6.79
N GLY A 37 2.22 18.47 7.46
CA GLY A 37 1.43 17.39 6.86
C GLY A 37 2.14 16.39 5.95
N ILE A 38 1.40 15.32 5.60
CA ILE A 38 1.85 14.21 4.73
C ILE A 38 2.28 14.71 3.36
N GLU A 39 1.68 15.80 2.86
CA GLU A 39 1.99 16.43 1.58
C GLU A 39 3.46 16.82 1.43
N THR A 40 4.14 17.12 2.54
CA THR A 40 5.58 17.44 2.51
C THR A 40 6.45 16.25 2.14
N PHE A 41 5.92 15.03 2.27
CA PHE A 41 6.60 13.80 1.89
C PHE A 41 6.37 13.40 0.44
N ALA A 42 5.52 14.12 -0.30
CA ALA A 42 5.34 13.92 -1.73
C ALA A 42 6.69 13.97 -2.47
N ALA A 43 6.89 13.02 -3.37
CA ALA A 43 8.08 12.92 -4.19
C ALA A 43 7.73 12.30 -5.55
N SER A 44 8.46 12.74 -6.57
CA SER A 44 8.30 12.28 -7.94
C SER A 44 9.63 11.87 -8.54
N GLY A 45 9.60 11.01 -9.56
CA GLY A 45 10.83 10.55 -10.19
C GLY A 45 10.60 9.51 -11.28
N LYS A 46 11.69 8.80 -11.60
CA LYS A 46 11.67 7.65 -12.51
C LYS A 46 11.85 6.38 -11.71
N GLN A 47 11.05 5.36 -12.00
CA GLN A 47 11.24 4.04 -11.44
C GLN A 47 11.71 3.03 -12.49
N ILE A 48 12.48 2.06 -12.01
CA ILE A 48 12.82 0.83 -12.72
C ILE A 48 12.37 -0.33 -11.82
N ARG A 49 11.35 -1.07 -12.23
CA ARG A 49 10.87 -2.28 -11.55
C ARG A 49 11.44 -3.49 -12.27
N ARG A 50 12.16 -4.34 -11.54
CA ARG A 50 12.72 -5.60 -12.03
C ARG A 50 12.11 -6.75 -11.25
N THR A 51 11.38 -7.61 -11.94
CA THR A 51 10.84 -8.85 -11.38
C THR A 51 11.71 -10.01 -11.84
N LYS A 52 12.24 -10.79 -10.92
CA LYS A 52 12.93 -12.04 -11.18
C LYS A 52 12.09 -13.19 -10.64
N ILE A 53 11.82 -14.16 -11.49
CA ILE A 53 11.12 -15.38 -11.11
C ILE A 53 12.17 -16.48 -11.05
N HIS A 54 12.22 -17.15 -9.91
CA HIS A 54 12.99 -18.35 -9.67
C HIS A 54 12.03 -19.46 -9.28
N PRO A 55 12.41 -20.75 -9.37
CA PRO A 55 11.54 -21.84 -8.97
C PRO A 55 11.00 -21.65 -7.55
N GLU A 56 11.84 -21.25 -6.60
CA GLU A 56 11.45 -21.18 -5.18
C GLU A 56 10.93 -19.80 -4.73
N GLN A 57 11.07 -18.76 -5.55
CA GLN A 57 10.71 -17.40 -5.12
C GLN A 57 10.49 -16.43 -6.29
N VAL A 58 9.74 -15.36 -6.02
CA VAL A 58 9.66 -14.18 -6.87
C VAL A 58 10.30 -13.00 -6.14
N GLU A 59 11.29 -12.35 -6.78
CA GLU A 59 11.93 -11.14 -6.26
C GLU A 59 11.53 -9.95 -7.11
N VAL A 60 11.01 -8.90 -6.48
CA VAL A 60 10.72 -7.62 -7.12
C VAL A 60 11.66 -6.56 -6.54
N THR A 61 12.48 -5.95 -7.40
CA THR A 61 13.28 -4.78 -7.04
C THR A 61 12.75 -3.56 -7.76
N GLN A 62 12.33 -2.54 -7.01
CA GLN A 62 11.98 -1.23 -7.55
C GLN A 62 13.07 -0.22 -7.18
N THR A 63 13.71 0.38 -8.17
CA THR A 63 14.66 1.49 -7.95
C THR A 63 14.01 2.78 -8.41
N VAL A 64 13.85 3.72 -7.48
CA VAL A 64 13.36 5.09 -7.72
C VAL A 64 14.55 6.02 -7.81
N VAL A 65 14.60 6.85 -8.85
CA VAL A 65 15.54 7.96 -9.01
C VAL A 65 14.73 9.24 -8.94
N SER A 66 14.92 10.02 -7.88
CA SER A 66 14.14 11.23 -7.58
C SER A 66 15.05 12.36 -7.15
N GLN A 67 14.82 13.56 -7.69
CA GLN A 67 15.50 14.79 -7.26
C GLN A 67 14.93 15.30 -5.93
N ASP A 68 13.65 15.05 -5.67
CA ASP A 68 12.99 15.43 -4.41
C ASP A 68 13.63 14.67 -3.24
N LEU A 69 13.84 13.36 -3.41
CA LEU A 69 14.52 12.52 -2.41
C LEU A 69 16.00 12.86 -2.26
N ASP A 70 16.68 13.25 -3.34
CA ASP A 70 18.07 13.74 -3.27
C ASP A 70 18.17 15.04 -2.47
N SER A 71 17.26 15.98 -2.74
CA SER A 71 17.25 17.29 -2.08
C SER A 71 16.87 17.18 -0.60
N ARG A 72 15.89 16.33 -0.26
CA ARG A 72 15.37 16.16 1.10
C ARG A 72 16.24 15.27 1.97
N TYR A 73 16.73 14.16 1.42
CA TYR A 73 17.41 13.11 2.19
C TYR A 73 18.85 12.82 1.72
N GLY A 74 19.35 13.50 0.69
CA GLY A 74 20.61 13.12 0.04
C GLY A 74 20.52 11.77 -0.69
N LYS A 75 19.29 11.26 -0.93
CA LYS A 75 19.02 9.95 -1.53
C LYS A 75 18.63 10.08 -2.99
N LYS A 76 19.62 10.27 -3.87
CA LYS A 76 19.41 10.26 -5.33
C LYS A 76 18.72 8.99 -5.84
N ARG A 77 18.92 7.85 -5.16
CA ARG A 77 18.28 6.58 -5.49
C ARG A 77 17.77 5.91 -4.23
N VAL A 78 16.52 5.47 -4.29
CA VAL A 78 15.89 4.63 -3.26
C VAL A 78 15.57 3.28 -3.89
N ARG A 79 15.79 2.19 -3.14
CA ARG A 79 15.52 0.84 -3.62
C ARG A 79 14.56 0.13 -2.68
N PHE A 80 13.47 -0.35 -3.22
CA PHE A 80 12.59 -1.29 -2.56
C PHE A 80 12.89 -2.69 -3.08
N ARG A 81 12.95 -3.67 -2.17
CA ARG A 81 13.15 -5.07 -2.52
C ARG A 81 12.13 -5.92 -1.79
N ASP A 82 11.29 -6.58 -2.56
CA ASP A 82 10.33 -7.55 -2.06
C ASP A 82 10.72 -8.95 -2.53
N VAL A 83 10.48 -9.94 -1.67
CA VAL A 83 10.65 -11.37 -1.99
C VAL A 83 9.42 -12.10 -1.50
N ALA A 84 8.83 -12.94 -2.34
CA ALA A 84 7.76 -13.86 -1.97
C ALA A 84 8.21 -15.30 -2.28
N GLU A 85 8.08 -16.20 -1.32
CA GLU A 85 8.35 -17.62 -1.52
C GLU A 85 7.26 -18.26 -2.39
N ARG A 86 7.65 -19.18 -3.28
CA ARG A 86 6.72 -19.93 -4.13
C ARG A 86 6.46 -21.29 -3.48
N ALA A 87 5.31 -21.41 -2.85
CA ALA A 87 4.87 -22.63 -2.18
C ALA A 87 4.81 -23.85 -3.11
N GLU A 88 4.21 -23.67 -4.29
CA GLU A 88 3.99 -24.73 -5.26
C GLU A 88 4.38 -24.29 -6.68
N PRO A 89 5.69 -24.23 -6.99
CA PRO A 89 6.19 -23.72 -8.26
C PRO A 89 5.73 -24.51 -9.49
N ALA A 90 5.31 -25.76 -9.29
CA ALA A 90 4.88 -26.66 -10.35
C ALA A 90 3.40 -26.49 -10.72
N THR A 91 2.60 -25.91 -9.83
CA THR A 91 1.16 -25.70 -10.00
C THR A 91 0.80 -24.24 -10.18
N ASP A 92 1.70 -23.31 -9.82
CA ASP A 92 1.52 -21.90 -10.15
C ASP A 92 1.64 -21.66 -11.67
N SER A 93 0.98 -20.59 -12.15
CA SER A 93 0.95 -20.26 -13.58
C SER A 93 2.24 -19.57 -14.08
N LEU A 94 3.30 -19.56 -13.29
CA LEU A 94 4.54 -18.86 -13.63
C LEU A 94 5.52 -19.72 -14.41
N PRO A 95 6.35 -19.09 -15.28
CA PRO A 95 7.54 -19.77 -15.76
C PRO A 95 8.47 -20.12 -14.59
N GLN A 96 9.23 -21.20 -14.74
CA GLN A 96 10.21 -21.59 -13.72
C GLN A 96 11.30 -20.52 -13.53
N GLU A 97 11.69 -19.86 -14.62
CA GLU A 97 12.62 -18.74 -14.60
C GLU A 97 12.17 -17.66 -15.59
N ASP A 98 12.23 -16.40 -15.15
CA ASP A 98 11.97 -15.23 -16.00
C ASP A 98 12.60 -13.98 -15.37
N VAL A 99 12.92 -12.99 -16.21
CA VAL A 99 13.35 -11.67 -15.75
C VAL A 99 12.63 -10.61 -16.56
N ARG A 100 11.85 -9.79 -15.87
CA ARG A 100 11.13 -8.66 -16.45
C ARG A 100 11.68 -7.36 -15.93
N VAL A 101 11.76 -6.37 -16.80
CA VAL A 101 12.17 -5.01 -16.45
C VAL A 101 11.15 -4.04 -17.03
N GLN A 102 10.61 -3.19 -16.17
CA GLN A 102 9.67 -2.14 -16.51
C GLN A 102 10.24 -0.79 -16.04
N GLN A 103 9.96 0.25 -16.81
CA GLN A 103 10.36 1.62 -16.49
C GLN A 103 9.13 2.51 -16.57
N GLY A 104 9.05 3.49 -15.68
CA GLY A 104 7.93 4.41 -15.62
C GLY A 104 8.23 5.66 -14.80
N SER A 105 7.26 6.55 -14.73
CA SER A 105 7.20 7.57 -13.68
C SER A 105 6.92 6.90 -12.34
N TRP A 106 7.34 7.56 -11.28
CA TRP A 106 6.97 7.23 -9.91
C TRP A 106 6.54 8.51 -9.21
N THR A 107 5.41 8.45 -8.54
CA THR A 107 4.88 9.50 -7.69
C THR A 107 4.37 8.82 -6.42
N GLY A 108 4.73 9.35 -5.25
CA GLY A 108 4.27 8.80 -3.98
C GLY A 108 4.77 9.61 -2.80
N TYR A 109 4.42 9.16 -1.60
CA TYR A 109 4.74 9.82 -0.35
C TYR A 109 5.78 9.00 0.37
N TYR A 110 6.99 9.55 0.51
CA TYR A 110 8.14 8.84 1.09
C TYR A 110 8.82 9.69 2.17
N ALA A 111 9.10 9.05 3.30
CA ALA A 111 9.89 9.62 4.36
C ALA A 111 10.80 8.59 5.04
N THR A 112 11.76 9.09 5.81
CA THR A 112 12.51 8.26 6.75
C THR A 112 11.59 7.81 7.88
N GLU A 113 11.98 6.76 8.60
CA GLU A 113 11.27 6.32 9.81
C GLU A 113 11.12 7.45 10.84
N GLU A 114 12.18 8.21 11.08
CA GLU A 114 12.18 9.36 12.01
C GLU A 114 11.18 10.45 11.59
N ASP A 115 11.07 10.74 10.29
CA ASP A 115 10.16 11.75 9.78
C ASP A 115 8.70 11.32 9.88
N TRP A 116 8.41 10.04 9.62
CA TRP A 116 7.09 9.45 9.85
C TRP A 116 6.73 9.45 11.34
N GLN A 117 7.64 9.02 12.20
CA GLN A 117 7.43 9.04 13.65
C GLN A 117 7.10 10.45 14.15
N ARG A 118 7.89 11.45 13.72
CA ARG A 118 7.62 12.85 14.07
C ARG A 118 6.23 13.31 13.60
N LEU A 119 5.82 12.97 12.38
CA LEU A 119 4.49 13.31 11.87
C LEU A 119 3.38 12.73 12.77
N TYR A 120 3.50 11.45 13.15
CA TYR A 120 2.52 10.77 13.99
C TYR A 120 2.53 11.26 15.45
N ASP A 121 3.71 11.58 16.00
CA ASP A 121 3.88 12.10 17.36
C ASP A 121 3.36 13.55 17.51
N GLU A 122 3.50 14.36 16.46
CA GLU A 122 3.02 15.76 16.43
C GLU A 122 1.49 15.85 16.30
N GLY A 123 0.79 14.71 16.29
CA GLY A 123 -0.66 14.68 16.46
C GLY A 123 -1.43 15.10 15.23
N GLN A 124 -0.87 14.97 14.02
CA GLN A 124 -1.65 15.07 12.78
C GLN A 124 -2.51 13.82 12.55
N ARG A 125 -3.32 13.49 13.57
CA ARG A 125 -4.43 12.53 13.55
C ARG A 125 -5.78 13.25 13.32
N ASP A 126 -5.79 14.48 12.80
CA ASP A 126 -6.95 15.37 12.91
C ASP A 126 -8.15 14.92 12.05
N ALA A 127 -8.99 14.06 12.63
CA ALA A 127 -10.39 14.40 12.81
C ALA A 127 -10.85 13.98 14.23
N PRO A 128 -11.49 14.88 14.98
CA PRO A 128 -11.93 14.61 16.34
C PRO A 128 -13.12 13.64 16.31
N VAL A 129 -12.94 12.41 16.81
CA VAL A 129 -14.08 11.67 17.33
C VAL A 129 -14.56 12.48 18.53
N SER A 130 -15.70 13.13 18.38
CA SER A 130 -16.24 14.09 19.34
C SER A 130 -16.29 13.51 20.76
N GLY A 131 -15.44 14.02 21.65
CA GLY A 131 -15.59 13.90 23.11
C GLY A 131 -14.54 13.02 23.80
N THR A 132 -13.76 13.66 24.68
CA THR A 132 -13.08 13.13 25.89
C THR A 132 -12.23 11.85 25.84
N GLU A 133 -12.26 11.06 24.78
CA GLU A 133 -11.49 9.84 24.62
C GLU A 133 -10.29 10.08 23.69
N PRO A 134 -9.13 9.47 23.99
CA PRO A 134 -8.02 9.48 23.05
C PRO A 134 -8.46 8.86 21.73
N ALA A 135 -8.01 9.43 20.61
CA ALA A 135 -8.28 8.85 19.29
C ALA A 135 -7.79 7.38 19.27
N PRO A 136 -8.60 6.44 18.76
CA PRO A 136 -8.19 5.04 18.63
C PRO A 136 -6.87 4.92 17.86
N SER A 137 -6.03 3.98 18.28
CA SER A 137 -4.71 3.70 17.69
C SER A 137 -4.87 2.57 16.68
N TYR A 138 -5.37 2.90 15.48
CA TYR A 138 -5.40 2.01 14.33
C TYR A 138 -4.44 2.50 13.24
N ALA A 139 -4.04 1.61 12.34
CA ALA A 139 -3.29 2.01 11.16
C ALA A 139 -4.20 2.71 10.14
N THR A 140 -3.66 3.70 9.42
CA THR A 140 -4.37 4.40 8.33
C THR A 140 -3.85 4.03 6.94
N TYR A 141 -2.58 3.62 6.86
CA TYR A 141 -1.89 3.27 5.62
C TYR A 141 -1.05 2.02 5.77
N GLU A 142 -0.94 1.30 4.66
CA GLU A 142 0.08 0.31 4.38
C GLU A 142 1.30 0.98 3.78
N TYR A 143 2.49 0.55 4.19
CA TYR A 143 3.77 1.09 3.77
C TYR A 143 4.68 0.02 3.17
N LYS A 144 5.48 0.47 2.20
CA LYS A 144 6.61 -0.27 1.63
C LYS A 144 7.92 0.25 2.18
N LYS A 145 8.76 -0.64 2.73
CA LYS A 145 10.08 -0.31 3.26
C LYS A 145 11.15 -0.39 2.17
N ASP A 146 12.04 0.61 2.11
CA ASP A 146 13.23 0.59 1.26
C ASP A 146 14.39 -0.18 1.91
N THR A 147 15.49 -0.39 1.18
CA THR A 147 16.66 -1.12 1.69
C THR A 147 17.48 -0.35 2.74
N ASP A 148 17.20 0.93 2.92
CA ASP A 148 17.97 1.87 3.73
C ASP A 148 17.13 2.45 4.89
N GLY A 149 15.99 1.83 5.23
CA GLY A 149 15.12 2.18 6.36
C GLY A 149 14.04 3.25 6.13
N GLY A 150 13.86 3.76 4.92
CA GLY A 150 12.76 4.67 4.59
C GLY A 150 11.48 3.93 4.18
N PHE A 151 10.34 4.62 4.20
CA PHE A 151 9.03 4.06 3.95
C PHE A 151 8.24 4.91 2.96
N ALA A 152 7.55 4.26 2.02
CA ALA A 152 6.59 4.90 1.12
C ALA A 152 5.17 4.35 1.36
N ILE A 153 4.14 5.21 1.29
CA ILE A 153 2.73 4.77 1.29
C ILE A 153 2.49 3.84 0.09
N ALA A 154 1.81 2.72 0.33
CA ALA A 154 1.54 1.68 -0.65
C ALA A 154 0.04 1.48 -0.91
N ALA A 155 -0.78 1.47 0.14
CA ALA A 155 -2.22 1.26 0.07
C ALA A 155 -2.92 1.89 1.30
N PRO A 156 -4.23 2.21 1.22
CA PRO A 156 -4.99 2.63 2.38
C PRO A 156 -5.38 1.42 3.25
N MET A 157 -5.74 1.69 4.50
CA MET A 157 -6.60 0.78 5.27
C MET A 157 -8.06 1.11 4.90
N ASN A 158 -8.84 0.09 4.57
CA ASN A 158 -10.23 0.21 4.13
C ASN A 158 -11.18 -0.73 4.88
N VAL A 159 -10.68 -1.53 5.84
CA VAL A 159 -11.52 -2.28 6.76
C VAL A 159 -10.95 -2.20 8.19
N LEU A 160 -11.83 -2.12 9.19
CA LEU A 160 -11.51 -2.06 10.61
C LEU A 160 -12.34 -3.08 11.40
N SER A 161 -11.82 -3.52 12.55
CA SER A 161 -12.60 -4.27 13.52
C SER A 161 -12.07 -4.07 14.93
N LYS A 162 -12.93 -4.19 15.94
CA LYS A 162 -12.52 -4.29 17.35
C LYS A 162 -12.13 -5.71 17.75
N GLU A 163 -12.41 -6.67 16.88
CA GLU A 163 -12.01 -8.05 17.10
C GLU A 163 -10.54 -8.25 16.79
N SER A 164 -9.94 -9.20 17.50
CA SER A 164 -8.56 -9.61 17.22
C SER A 164 -8.44 -10.30 15.85
N ILE A 165 -7.21 -10.41 15.35
CA ILE A 165 -6.95 -11.06 14.06
C ILE A 165 -7.44 -12.52 14.02
N GLY A 166 -7.44 -13.23 15.16
CA GLY A 166 -7.81 -14.63 15.24
C GLY A 166 -9.22 -14.94 14.74
N PRO A 167 -10.27 -14.36 15.35
CA PRO A 167 -11.66 -14.47 14.90
C PRO A 167 -11.87 -14.07 13.42
N ILE A 168 -11.36 -12.89 13.02
CA ILE A 168 -11.49 -12.37 11.65
C ILE A 168 -10.91 -13.35 10.63
N ARG A 169 -9.69 -13.84 10.89
CA ARG A 169 -9.03 -14.83 10.04
C ARG A 169 -9.81 -16.13 9.97
N ASN A 170 -10.38 -16.60 11.08
CA ASN A 170 -11.12 -17.86 11.11
C ASN A 170 -12.39 -17.76 10.26
N VAL A 171 -13.16 -16.67 10.39
CA VAL A 171 -14.33 -16.41 9.52
C VAL A 171 -13.91 -16.42 8.05
N ALA A 172 -12.85 -15.70 7.70
CA ALA A 172 -12.36 -15.69 6.32
C ALA A 172 -12.01 -17.10 5.81
N ILE A 173 -11.31 -17.91 6.62
CA ILE A 173 -10.92 -19.29 6.25
C ILE A 173 -12.15 -20.19 6.08
N ASP A 174 -13.13 -20.07 6.97
CA ASP A 174 -14.38 -20.84 6.90
C ASP A 174 -15.16 -20.49 5.61
N HIS A 175 -14.93 -19.30 5.06
CA HIS A 175 -15.49 -18.80 3.80
C HIS A 175 -14.47 -18.81 2.64
N HIS A 176 -13.62 -19.84 2.60
CA HIS A 176 -12.72 -20.18 1.48
C HIS A 176 -11.47 -19.31 1.29
N TYR A 177 -11.16 -18.40 2.22
CA TYR A 177 -9.85 -17.78 2.24
C TYR A 177 -8.80 -18.75 2.80
N THR A 178 -7.54 -18.44 2.54
CA THR A 178 -6.37 -19.07 3.13
C THR A 178 -5.54 -18.01 3.84
N ASN A 179 -4.92 -18.38 4.95
CA ASN A 179 -3.92 -17.57 5.65
C ASN A 179 -2.48 -17.89 5.23
N TYR A 180 -2.30 -18.85 4.34
CA TYR A 180 -1.02 -19.16 3.74
C TYR A 180 -0.90 -18.42 2.42
N VAL A 181 -0.36 -17.19 2.47
CA VAL A 181 -0.30 -16.29 1.32
C VAL A 181 1.16 -16.01 0.96
N ALA A 182 1.56 -16.36 -0.26
CA ALA A 182 2.81 -15.91 -0.85
C ALA A 182 2.70 -14.43 -1.27
N GLN A 183 3.24 -13.54 -0.46
CA GLN A 183 3.12 -12.09 -0.65
C GLN A 183 4.38 -11.36 -0.19
N PHE A 184 4.39 -10.05 -0.42
CA PHE A 184 5.44 -9.17 0.02
C PHE A 184 5.18 -8.60 1.41
N ASP A 185 6.26 -8.40 2.17
CA ASP A 185 6.19 -7.70 3.45
C ASP A 185 5.74 -6.26 3.26
N ARG A 186 4.87 -5.84 4.16
CA ARG A 186 4.29 -4.52 4.24
C ARG A 186 4.23 -4.10 5.70
N TYR A 187 4.24 -2.80 5.89
CA TYR A 187 4.37 -2.23 7.21
C TYR A 187 3.19 -1.32 7.50
N ALA A 188 2.84 -1.20 8.76
CA ALA A 188 1.95 -0.16 9.24
C ALA A 188 2.59 0.49 10.46
N PHE A 189 2.31 1.78 10.67
CA PHE A 189 2.84 2.50 11.81
C PHE A 189 1.99 2.22 13.05
N ASN A 190 2.58 1.60 14.07
CA ASN A 190 1.98 1.42 15.38
C ASN A 190 2.24 2.67 16.21
N THR A 191 1.21 3.48 16.41
CA THR A 191 1.37 4.72 17.17
C THR A 191 1.51 4.52 18.68
N ASP A 192 1.12 3.37 19.23
CA ASP A 192 1.30 3.10 20.67
C ASP A 192 2.76 2.76 21.00
N GLU A 193 3.44 2.10 20.07
CA GLU A 193 4.85 1.71 20.19
C GLU A 193 5.80 2.63 19.41
N THR A 194 5.26 3.57 18.63
CA THR A 194 5.99 4.53 17.80
C THR A 194 6.96 3.88 16.81
N GLU A 195 6.55 2.79 16.17
CA GLU A 195 7.38 2.03 15.23
C GLU A 195 6.59 1.45 14.05
N PHE A 196 7.28 1.12 12.96
CA PHE A 196 6.69 0.36 11.87
C PHE A 196 6.74 -1.14 12.15
N GLN A 197 5.59 -1.80 12.11
CA GLN A 197 5.49 -3.25 12.26
C GLN A 197 5.08 -3.91 10.94
N THR A 198 5.69 -5.06 10.63
CA THR A 198 5.27 -5.91 9.52
C THR A 198 3.84 -6.41 9.73
N GLN A 199 3.11 -6.75 8.67
CA GLN A 199 1.78 -7.33 8.81
C GLN A 199 1.79 -8.54 9.75
N HIS A 200 0.78 -8.61 10.63
CA HIS A 200 0.66 -9.69 11.61
C HIS A 200 -0.02 -10.92 11.01
N CYS A 201 -0.88 -10.70 10.01
CA CYS A 201 -1.56 -11.77 9.28
C CYS A 201 -1.94 -11.32 7.87
N SER A 202 -2.23 -12.30 7.01
CA SER A 202 -2.86 -12.08 5.72
C SER A 202 -3.87 -13.18 5.42
N ILE A 203 -4.89 -12.81 4.64
CA ILE A 203 -5.93 -13.70 4.15
C ILE A 203 -6.15 -13.45 2.66
N ALA A 204 -6.33 -14.50 1.87
CA ALA A 204 -6.61 -14.40 0.43
C ALA A 204 -7.50 -15.55 -0.03
N GLU A 205 -8.27 -15.40 -1.10
CA GLU A 205 -9.01 -16.53 -1.70
C GLU A 205 -8.07 -17.59 -2.35
N SER A 206 -6.76 -17.35 -2.44
CA SER A 206 -5.78 -18.30 -2.98
C SER A 206 -4.39 -18.14 -2.34
N PRO A 207 -3.58 -19.21 -2.20
CA PRO A 207 -2.23 -19.11 -1.63
C PRO A 207 -1.22 -18.31 -2.45
N LEU A 208 -1.43 -18.22 -3.77
CA LEU A 208 -0.48 -17.62 -4.71
C LEU A 208 -1.04 -16.29 -5.21
N ARG A 209 -0.92 -15.24 -4.40
CA ARG A 209 -1.42 -13.90 -4.74
C ARG A 209 -0.43 -13.01 -5.43
N VAL A 210 0.63 -13.61 -5.96
CA VAL A 210 1.43 -12.95 -7.00
C VAL A 210 0.62 -12.87 -8.35
N PHE A 211 -0.69 -13.20 -8.39
CA PHE A 211 -1.51 -13.28 -9.61
C PHE A 211 -2.96 -12.81 -9.45
N GLY A 212 -3.20 -11.78 -8.65
CA GLY A 212 -4.51 -11.14 -8.56
C GLY A 212 -5.57 -11.88 -7.74
N GLY A 213 -6.76 -11.28 -7.69
CA GLY A 213 -7.88 -11.62 -6.81
C GLY A 213 -7.81 -10.94 -5.44
N ALA A 214 -8.87 -11.09 -4.64
CA ALA A 214 -9.01 -10.41 -3.36
C ALA A 214 -8.03 -10.96 -2.31
N HIS A 215 -7.41 -10.05 -1.57
CA HIS A 215 -6.50 -10.34 -0.48
C HIS A 215 -6.52 -9.18 0.53
N ALA A 216 -6.27 -9.51 1.79
CA ALA A 216 -6.19 -8.55 2.87
C ALA A 216 -4.95 -8.79 3.75
N ARG A 217 -4.31 -7.69 4.16
CA ARG A 217 -3.25 -7.66 5.17
C ARG A 217 -3.81 -7.08 6.46
N LEU A 218 -3.44 -7.66 7.60
CA LEU A 218 -3.99 -7.33 8.91
C LEU A 218 -2.89 -6.94 9.90
N TRP A 219 -3.18 -5.89 10.67
CA TRP A 219 -2.38 -5.41 11.80
C TRP A 219 -3.27 -5.20 13.01
N GLU A 220 -2.79 -5.54 14.20
CA GLU A 220 -3.52 -5.34 15.46
C GLU A 220 -2.81 -4.28 16.32
N PHE A 221 -3.40 -3.09 16.44
CA PHE A 221 -2.90 -1.96 17.22
C PHE A 221 -4.01 -1.38 18.08
N GLY A 222 -3.72 -0.90 19.30
CA GLY A 222 -4.69 -0.13 20.09
C GLY A 222 -6.03 -0.81 20.39
N GLY A 223 -6.12 -2.16 20.33
CA GLY A 223 -7.38 -2.90 20.42
C GLY A 223 -8.23 -2.91 19.15
N TRP A 224 -7.62 -2.57 18.00
CA TRP A 224 -8.21 -2.58 16.67
C TRP A 224 -7.41 -3.47 15.75
N THR A 225 -8.11 -4.23 14.91
CA THR A 225 -7.54 -4.81 13.71
C THR A 225 -7.75 -3.85 12.54
N SER A 226 -6.65 -3.38 11.95
CA SER A 226 -6.62 -2.58 10.72
C SER A 226 -6.33 -3.45 9.53
N ILE A 227 -7.10 -3.30 8.46
CA ILE A 227 -7.08 -4.20 7.32
C ILE A 227 -6.93 -3.39 6.02
N SER A 228 -5.92 -3.74 5.24
CA SER A 228 -5.70 -3.28 3.86
C SER A 228 -6.16 -4.39 2.93
N ALA A 229 -7.39 -4.27 2.42
CA ALA A 229 -8.01 -5.19 1.47
C ALA A 229 -7.92 -4.62 0.05
N HIS A 230 -7.41 -5.41 -0.89
CA HIS A 230 -7.27 -5.02 -2.29
C HIS A 230 -7.36 -6.23 -3.22
N VAL A 231 -7.85 -5.97 -4.42
CA VAL A 231 -7.74 -6.89 -5.56
C VAL A 231 -6.44 -6.57 -6.26
N ASP A 232 -5.57 -7.56 -6.37
CA ASP A 232 -4.32 -7.40 -7.09
C ASP A 232 -4.52 -7.63 -8.61
N SER A 233 -3.65 -7.03 -9.42
CA SER A 233 -3.59 -7.30 -10.86
C SER A 233 -3.02 -8.69 -11.16
N ASP A 234 -3.54 -9.38 -12.18
CA ASP A 234 -3.00 -10.67 -12.67
C ASP A 234 -1.61 -10.56 -13.35
N VAL A 235 -0.99 -9.38 -13.36
CA VAL A 235 0.33 -9.15 -13.96
C VAL A 235 1.44 -9.17 -12.90
N LEU A 236 2.53 -9.86 -13.23
CA LEU A 236 3.77 -10.02 -12.45
C LEU A 236 4.41 -8.75 -11.84
N ALA A 237 3.93 -7.57 -12.21
CA ALA A 237 4.38 -6.32 -11.63
C ALA A 237 3.69 -5.96 -10.32
N HIS A 238 2.54 -6.57 -9.97
CA HIS A 238 1.59 -6.19 -8.90
C HIS A 238 1.30 -4.71 -8.80
N SER A 239 0.05 -4.36 -9.04
CA SER A 239 -0.58 -3.20 -8.44
C SER A 239 -1.96 -3.62 -7.95
N ALA A 240 -2.43 -2.97 -6.89
CA ALA A 240 -3.86 -3.01 -6.59
C ALA A 240 -4.62 -2.49 -7.82
N ILE A 241 -5.74 -3.12 -8.15
CA ILE A 241 -6.64 -2.72 -9.24
C ILE A 241 -8.02 -2.31 -8.74
N SER A 242 -8.36 -2.69 -7.50
CA SER A 242 -9.54 -2.19 -6.79
C SER A 242 -9.35 -2.35 -5.28
N PHE A 243 -9.68 -1.32 -4.50
CA PHE A 243 -9.87 -1.43 -3.06
C PHE A 243 -11.32 -1.76 -2.71
N LEU A 244 -12.27 -1.16 -3.42
CA LEU A 244 -13.69 -1.28 -3.15
C LEU A 244 -14.24 -2.69 -3.41
N ASP A 245 -13.77 -3.37 -4.45
CA ASP A 245 -14.21 -4.74 -4.74
C ASP A 245 -13.72 -5.70 -3.65
N ALA A 246 -12.48 -5.54 -3.19
CA ALA A 246 -11.94 -6.38 -2.12
C ALA A 246 -12.55 -6.10 -0.74
N GLU A 247 -12.88 -4.84 -0.46
CA GLU A 247 -13.66 -4.44 0.71
C GLU A 247 -15.01 -5.18 0.70
N ARG A 248 -15.79 -5.06 -0.38
CA ARG A 248 -17.09 -5.71 -0.54
C ARG A 248 -17.04 -7.24 -0.51
N ASP A 249 -16.00 -7.83 -1.11
CA ASP A 249 -15.80 -9.27 -1.05
C ASP A 249 -15.58 -9.73 0.39
N LEU A 250 -14.84 -8.95 1.19
CA LEU A 250 -14.64 -9.24 2.60
C LEU A 250 -15.92 -8.98 3.41
N GLU A 251 -16.64 -7.88 3.16
CA GLU A 251 -17.95 -7.60 3.77
C GLU A 251 -18.90 -8.79 3.61
N SER A 252 -19.05 -9.29 2.37
CA SER A 252 -19.93 -10.43 2.06
C SER A 252 -19.56 -11.70 2.82
N VAL A 253 -18.26 -11.93 3.08
CA VAL A 253 -17.81 -13.06 3.89
C VAL A 253 -18.33 -12.97 5.31
N PHE A 254 -18.32 -11.78 5.90
CA PHE A 254 -18.77 -11.55 7.27
C PHE A 254 -20.31 -11.46 7.37
N ASP A 255 -20.99 -10.93 6.36
CA ASP A 255 -22.46 -10.94 6.28
C ASP A 255 -23.04 -12.36 6.21
N ASP A 256 -22.32 -13.29 5.56
CA ASP A 256 -22.73 -14.68 5.45
C ASP A 256 -22.35 -15.52 6.70
N ALA A 257 -21.54 -14.97 7.61
CA ALA A 257 -21.05 -15.68 8.79
C ALA A 257 -22.00 -15.51 10.00
N ASP A 258 -22.34 -16.63 10.65
CA ASP A 258 -23.18 -16.59 11.84
C ASP A 258 -22.52 -15.77 12.97
N GLY A 259 -23.24 -14.77 13.48
CA GLY A 259 -22.77 -13.92 14.59
C GLY A 259 -21.86 -12.77 14.16
N TRP A 260 -21.83 -12.43 12.87
CA TRP A 260 -21.09 -11.29 12.36
C TRP A 260 -21.99 -10.32 11.58
N ASP A 261 -21.56 -9.07 11.54
CA ASP A 261 -22.08 -8.02 10.67
C ASP A 261 -20.90 -7.53 9.81
N GLY A 262 -20.99 -7.72 8.50
CA GLY A 262 -19.96 -7.33 7.54
C GLY A 262 -19.98 -5.83 7.25
N VAL A 263 -21.09 -5.12 7.50
CA VAL A 263 -21.19 -3.67 7.33
C VAL A 263 -22.06 -3.05 8.43
N ARG A 264 -21.47 -2.89 9.62
CA ARG A 264 -22.17 -2.19 10.70
C ARG A 264 -22.20 -0.67 10.51
N ASP A 265 -21.06 -0.10 10.11
CA ASP A 265 -20.84 1.34 9.91
C ASP A 265 -19.62 1.58 8.99
N TYR A 266 -19.51 2.79 8.47
CA TYR A 266 -18.33 3.27 7.75
C TYR A 266 -17.59 4.29 8.61
N LYS A 267 -16.29 4.11 8.78
CA LYS A 267 -15.42 5.05 9.50
C LYS A 267 -14.60 5.87 8.52
N HIS A 268 -14.77 7.18 8.58
CA HIS A 268 -13.91 8.09 7.84
C HIS A 268 -12.50 8.12 8.44
N LEU A 269 -11.50 7.70 7.66
CA LEU A 269 -10.10 7.66 8.03
C LEU A 269 -9.26 8.80 7.41
N ASP A 270 -9.86 9.63 6.55
CA ASP A 270 -9.19 10.72 5.81
C ASP A 270 -7.91 10.25 5.11
N ASN A 271 -8.00 9.08 4.46
CA ASN A 271 -6.86 8.40 3.86
C ASN A 271 -6.92 8.27 2.32
N GLU A 272 -7.84 8.96 1.66
CA GLU A 272 -8.04 8.95 0.20
C GLU A 272 -6.98 9.71 -0.61
N GLN A 273 -6.28 10.66 0.02
CA GLN A 273 -5.56 11.71 -0.71
C GLN A 273 -4.09 11.35 -1.04
N TYR A 274 -3.51 10.39 -0.30
CA TYR A 274 -2.06 10.17 -0.28
C TYR A 274 -1.61 8.83 -0.87
N LEU A 275 -2.39 8.29 -1.81
CA LEU A 275 -2.05 7.07 -2.52
C LEU A 275 -1.08 7.33 -3.69
N PRO A 276 -0.25 6.34 -4.07
CA PRO A 276 0.61 6.47 -5.25
C PRO A 276 -0.23 6.56 -6.53
N GLU A 277 0.33 7.19 -7.58
CA GLU A 277 -0.36 7.46 -8.85
C GLU A 277 -0.87 6.20 -9.57
N ASP A 278 -0.28 5.04 -9.29
CA ASP A 278 -0.70 3.73 -9.84
C ASP A 278 -1.74 2.99 -8.98
N ALA A 279 -2.20 3.57 -7.88
CA ALA A 279 -3.31 3.05 -7.10
C ALA A 279 -4.66 3.30 -7.81
N PRO A 280 -5.66 2.41 -7.64
CA PRO A 280 -6.99 2.63 -8.17
C PRO A 280 -7.69 3.79 -7.46
N ASP A 281 -8.46 4.56 -8.22
CA ASP A 281 -9.19 5.75 -7.78
C ASP A 281 -10.59 5.39 -7.22
N ASP A 282 -10.69 4.25 -6.54
CA ASP A 282 -11.96 3.70 -6.03
C ASP A 282 -12.05 3.67 -4.50
N HIS A 283 -11.01 4.13 -3.80
CA HIS A 283 -11.00 4.34 -2.36
C HIS A 283 -11.44 5.77 -2.02
N ASN A 284 -12.40 5.92 -1.11
CA ASN A 284 -13.02 7.20 -0.78
C ASN A 284 -12.62 7.77 0.59
N GLY A 285 -11.72 7.10 1.31
CA GLY A 285 -11.25 7.56 2.61
C GLY A 285 -11.97 6.91 3.78
N ASP A 286 -12.98 6.09 3.52
CA ASP A 286 -13.73 5.38 4.53
C ASP A 286 -13.23 3.94 4.69
N ALA A 287 -13.50 3.35 5.84
CA ALA A 287 -13.27 1.94 6.11
C ALA A 287 -14.51 1.29 6.72
N THR A 288 -14.91 0.13 6.20
CA THR A 288 -15.98 -0.67 6.81
C THR A 288 -15.57 -1.22 8.18
N GLU A 289 -16.47 -1.15 9.16
CA GLU A 289 -16.30 -1.79 10.47
C GLU A 289 -16.95 -3.18 10.53
N LEU A 290 -16.14 -4.24 10.61
CA LEU A 290 -16.57 -5.62 10.87
C LEU A 290 -16.85 -5.83 12.35
N VAL A 291 -17.99 -6.44 12.70
CA VAL A 291 -18.40 -6.60 14.11
C VAL A 291 -18.98 -7.98 14.42
N GLU A 292 -18.56 -8.56 15.54
CA GLU A 292 -19.20 -9.75 16.14
C GLU A 292 -20.46 -9.34 16.94
N ILE A 293 -21.56 -10.10 16.82
CA ILE A 293 -22.91 -9.81 17.36
C ILE A 293 -23.22 -10.58 18.64
#